data_AF-A0A1Y5MN91-F1
#
_entry.id   AF-A0A1Y5MN91-F1
#
_cell.length_a   1.000
_cell.length_b   1.000
_cell.length_c   1.000
_cell.angle_alpha   90.00
_cell.angle_beta   90.00
_cell.angle_gamma   90.00
#
_symmetry.space_group_name_H-M   'P 1'
#
loop_
_entity.id
_entity.type
_entity.pdbx_description
1 polymer ?
#
loop_
_entity_poly.entity_id
_entity_poly.type
_entity_poly.pdbx_seq_one_letter_code
_entity_poly.pdbx_strand_id
1 'polypeptide(L)'
;MINLKLLETNYDEFVKKLEGKNVKASLLDELLQTFNELKQKRKALENFQAIQNAKSKELGVKARAGEDVSELKSELNLNKAALADADEIVKQYEEKLEQISFSVPNITDDDVPFGKDEDDNVCIKTVLEPTKFDFKPKEHWELGESLGWLDFERGAKLSGSRFTVLRGMGARLSRALVNYMIDFNSARGFELVNVPYLVSSNTLFGTGQLPKFEEDLYKVRDEDLYLIPTSEVPVTNLYNDTIIEAEQLPIKMTCYSACFRQEAGSAGRDTRGMIRQHQFEKVELVSITKPDQSEGVLAEMISCASDLLTSLGLPHRHMLLCSGDLGFSAAKTVDLEVWLPGQGKYREISSISNTRDFQARRAKIRFKDGKKNILVNTLNGSSLAVGRTLIAIMENYQKADGTIEIPEVLKRYM
;
A
#
# COMPACT_ATOMS: atom_id res chain seq x y z
N MET A 1 9.20 -4.35 1.95
CA MET A 1 9.70 -5.41 2.83
C MET A 1 10.41 -4.72 3.98
N ILE A 2 10.47 -5.37 5.13
CA ILE A 2 11.05 -4.78 6.35
C ILE A 2 12.58 -4.68 6.27
N ASN A 3 13.15 -3.78 7.07
CA ASN A 3 14.59 -3.74 7.29
C ASN A 3 15.01 -4.86 8.25
N LEU A 4 15.52 -5.97 7.71
CA LEU A 4 15.94 -7.13 8.53
C LEU A 4 17.06 -6.82 9.52
N LYS A 5 17.81 -5.72 9.37
CA LYS A 5 18.79 -5.28 10.37
C LYS A 5 18.15 -4.94 11.72
N LEU A 6 16.86 -4.59 11.74
CA LEU A 6 16.13 -4.30 12.97
C LEU A 6 16.04 -5.52 13.90
N LEU A 7 16.15 -6.74 13.35
CA LEU A 7 16.22 -7.97 14.14
C LEU A 7 17.47 -8.03 15.04
N GLU A 8 18.54 -7.31 14.71
CA GLU A 8 19.79 -7.32 15.49
C GLU A 8 19.81 -6.25 16.59
N THR A 9 19.15 -5.12 16.36
CA THR A 9 19.33 -3.92 17.20
C THR A 9 18.17 -3.66 18.14
N ASN A 10 16.95 -4.13 17.82
CA ASN A 10 15.75 -3.80 18.60
C ASN A 10 14.64 -4.86 18.48
N TYR A 11 14.98 -6.11 18.82
CA TYR A 11 14.10 -7.27 18.59
C TYR A 11 12.77 -7.19 19.34
N ASP A 12 12.78 -6.86 20.63
CA ASP A 12 11.56 -6.87 21.46
C ASP A 12 10.52 -5.85 20.97
N GLU A 13 10.97 -4.64 20.61
CA GLU A 13 10.09 -3.61 20.07
C GLU A 13 9.57 -3.98 18.68
N PHE A 14 10.45 -4.55 17.85
CA PHE A 14 10.10 -5.02 16.51
C PHE A 14 9.02 -6.12 16.56
N VAL A 15 9.16 -7.11 17.44
CA VAL A 15 8.17 -8.17 17.65
C VAL A 15 6.86 -7.56 18.14
N LYS A 16 6.91 -6.73 19.18
CA LYS A 16 5.71 -6.10 19.75
C LYS A 16 4.89 -5.35 18.70
N LYS A 17 5.54 -4.57 17.83
CA LYS A 17 4.85 -3.83 16.75
C LYS A 17 4.22 -4.76 15.73
N LEU A 18 4.88 -5.85 15.35
CA LEU A 18 4.33 -6.82 14.40
C LEU A 18 3.19 -7.67 15.00
N GLU A 19 3.30 -8.07 16.26
CA GLU A 19 2.20 -8.70 16.99
C GLU A 19 0.98 -7.76 17.07
N GLY A 20 1.22 -6.46 17.28
CA GLY A 20 0.18 -5.44 17.21
C GLY A 20 -0.53 -5.36 15.85
N LYS A 21 0.13 -5.75 14.75
CA LYS A 21 -0.47 -5.90 13.41
C LYS A 21 -1.03 -7.30 13.15
N ASN A 22 -1.34 -8.05 14.21
CA ASN A 22 -1.89 -9.42 14.14
C ASN A 22 -0.97 -10.42 13.40
N VAL A 23 0.35 -10.20 13.40
CA VAL A 23 1.30 -11.17 12.83
C VAL A 23 1.40 -12.38 13.75
N LYS A 24 1.28 -13.59 13.19
CA LYS A 24 1.39 -14.84 13.94
C LYS A 24 2.78 -14.98 14.54
N ALA A 25 2.86 -15.29 15.83
CA ALA A 25 4.12 -15.56 16.54
C ALA A 25 4.99 -16.59 15.80
N SER A 26 4.38 -17.65 15.26
CA SER A 26 5.09 -18.69 14.50
C SER A 26 5.86 -18.15 13.28
N LEU A 27 5.34 -17.11 12.60
CA LEU A 27 6.03 -16.48 11.47
C LEU A 27 7.22 -15.64 11.95
N LEU A 28 7.08 -14.96 13.09
CA LEU A 28 8.16 -14.17 13.69
C LEU A 28 9.27 -15.08 14.23
N ASP A 29 8.91 -16.21 14.82
CA ASP A 29 9.84 -17.25 15.27
C ASP A 29 10.61 -17.84 14.09
N GLU A 30 9.92 -18.19 13.01
CA GLU A 30 10.55 -18.72 11.80
C GLU A 30 11.51 -17.69 11.16
N LEU A 31 11.10 -16.42 11.10
CA LEU A 31 11.92 -15.31 10.62
C LEU A 31 13.19 -15.17 11.45
N LEU A 32 13.06 -15.13 12.79
CA LEU A 32 14.20 -14.99 13.70
C LEU A 32 15.13 -16.21 13.62
N GLN A 33 14.56 -17.42 13.64
CA GLN A 33 15.34 -18.65 13.56
C GLN A 33 16.15 -18.69 12.26
N THR A 34 15.50 -18.43 11.13
CA THR A 34 16.17 -18.43 9.82
C THR A 34 17.24 -17.35 9.75
N PHE A 35 16.99 -16.17 10.31
CA PHE A 35 17.98 -15.10 10.41
C PHE A 35 19.21 -15.50 11.23
N ASN A 36 19.01 -16.13 12.39
CA ASN A 36 20.08 -16.59 13.27
C ASN A 36 20.89 -17.74 12.65
N GLU A 37 20.22 -18.68 11.98
CA GLU A 37 20.87 -19.76 11.25
C GLU A 37 21.73 -19.19 10.11
N LEU A 38 21.20 -18.25 9.31
CA LEU A 38 21.95 -17.57 8.27
C LEU A 38 23.22 -16.90 8.81
N LYS A 39 23.13 -16.23 9.97
CA LYS A 39 24.29 -15.60 10.63
C LYS A 39 25.37 -16.63 10.99
N GLN A 40 24.97 -17.80 11.49
CA GLN A 40 25.90 -18.89 11.78
C GLN A 40 26.54 -19.45 10.50
N LYS A 41 25.77 -19.64 9.42
CA LYS A 41 26.29 -20.12 8.13
C LYS A 41 27.28 -19.14 7.51
N ARG A 42 26.98 -17.83 7.55
CA ARG A 42 27.90 -16.77 7.11
C ARG A 42 29.23 -16.80 7.87
N LYS A 43 29.18 -16.97 9.20
CA LYS A 43 30.40 -17.10 10.01
C LYS A 43 31.22 -18.33 9.62
N ALA A 44 30.58 -19.45 9.29
CA ALA A 44 31.28 -20.64 8.80
C ALA A 44 31.95 -20.39 7.44
N LEU A 45 31.25 -19.72 6.51
CA LEU A 45 31.80 -19.33 5.21
C LEU A 45 33.01 -18.39 5.35
N GLU A 46 32.91 -17.37 6.21
CA GLU A 46 34.02 -16.46 6.53
C GLU A 46 35.24 -17.20 7.09
N ASN A 47 35.02 -18.19 7.95
CA ASN A 47 36.10 -19.04 8.47
C ASN A 47 36.78 -19.84 7.36
N PHE A 48 36.02 -20.48 6.46
CA PHE A 48 36.59 -21.22 5.33
C PHE A 48 37.37 -20.30 4.37
N GLN A 49 36.88 -19.07 4.13
CA GLN A 49 37.58 -18.05 3.35
C GLN A 49 38.90 -17.63 4.02
N ALA A 50 38.88 -17.42 5.35
CA ALA A 50 40.07 -17.07 6.11
C ALA A 50 41.12 -18.20 6.06
N ILE A 51 40.71 -19.46 6.23
CA ILE A 51 41.57 -20.65 6.11
C ILE A 51 42.14 -20.76 4.70
N GLN A 52 41.31 -20.58 3.68
CA GLN A 52 41.74 -20.61 2.28
C GLN A 52 42.86 -19.58 2.02
N ASN A 53 42.64 -18.33 2.42
CA ASN A 53 43.59 -17.24 2.20
C ASN A 53 44.90 -17.47 2.95
N ALA A 54 44.83 -17.94 4.20
CA ALA A 54 46.01 -18.25 5.01
C ALA A 54 46.84 -19.40 4.41
N LYS A 55 46.21 -20.53 4.09
CA LYS A 55 46.89 -21.70 3.52
C LYS A 55 47.40 -21.44 2.09
N SER A 56 46.71 -20.64 1.28
CA SER A 56 47.21 -20.23 -0.04
C SER A 56 48.47 -19.38 0.06
N LYS A 57 48.56 -18.51 1.07
CA LYS A 57 49.77 -17.74 1.35
C LYS A 57 50.92 -18.66 1.80
N GLU A 58 50.65 -19.61 2.69
CA GLU A 58 51.64 -20.60 3.15
C GLU A 58 52.15 -21.47 1.98
N LEU A 59 51.26 -21.97 1.12
CA LEU A 59 51.60 -22.72 -0.08
C LEU A 59 52.59 -21.94 -0.95
N GLY A 60 52.32 -20.65 -1.18
CA GLY A 60 53.20 -19.79 -1.98
C GLY A 60 54.57 -19.54 -1.35
N VAL A 61 54.70 -19.63 -0.03
CA VAL A 61 56.00 -19.53 0.67
C VAL A 61 56.75 -20.86 0.54
N LYS A 62 56.13 -21.99 0.89
CA LYS A 62 56.76 -23.32 0.84
C LYS A 62 57.16 -23.74 -0.58
N ALA A 63 56.32 -23.45 -1.56
CA ALA A 63 56.64 -23.72 -2.97
C ALA A 63 57.87 -22.93 -3.46
N ARG A 64 58.08 -21.70 -2.97
CA ARG A 64 59.28 -20.90 -3.27
C ARG A 64 60.54 -21.39 -2.54
N ALA A 65 60.36 -22.01 -1.37
CA ALA A 65 61.44 -22.63 -0.61
C ALA A 65 61.84 -24.03 -1.15
N GLY A 66 61.11 -24.58 -2.12
CA GLY A 66 61.37 -25.90 -2.70
C GLY A 66 60.93 -27.07 -1.80
N GLU A 67 60.07 -26.80 -0.81
CA GLU A 67 59.53 -27.79 0.11
C GLU A 67 58.41 -28.63 -0.55
N ASP A 68 58.11 -29.82 0.02
CA ASP A 68 56.94 -30.59 -0.39
C ASP A 68 55.64 -29.87 0.03
N VAL A 69 54.75 -29.72 -0.94
CA VAL A 69 53.47 -29.01 -0.80
C VAL A 69 52.27 -29.91 -1.12
N SER A 70 52.49 -31.20 -1.28
CA SER A 70 51.45 -32.19 -1.61
C SER A 70 50.28 -32.16 -0.62
N GLU A 71 50.58 -32.19 0.68
CA GLU A 71 49.59 -32.15 1.76
C GLU A 71 48.82 -30.82 1.78
N LEU A 72 49.52 -29.68 1.74
CA LEU A 72 48.90 -28.35 1.68
C LEU A 72 47.98 -28.17 0.45
N LYS A 73 48.38 -28.71 -0.71
CA LYS A 73 47.52 -28.71 -1.91
C LYS A 73 46.25 -29.54 -1.69
N SER A 74 46.37 -30.70 -1.04
CA SER A 74 45.22 -31.54 -0.68
C SER A 74 44.27 -30.79 0.26
N GLU A 75 44.78 -30.19 1.32
CA GLU A 75 43.99 -29.41 2.28
C GLU A 75 43.31 -28.20 1.63
N LEU A 76 44.00 -27.49 0.73
CA LEU A 76 43.41 -26.38 -0.02
C LEU A 76 42.29 -26.84 -0.97
N ASN A 77 42.42 -28.01 -1.58
CA ASN A 77 41.37 -28.57 -2.43
C ASN A 77 40.15 -28.98 -1.60
N LEU A 78 40.36 -29.61 -0.43
CA LEU A 78 39.29 -29.95 0.50
C LEU A 78 38.57 -28.71 1.03
N ASN A 79 39.32 -27.68 1.44
CA ASN A 79 38.74 -26.42 1.91
C ASN A 79 38.01 -25.67 0.80
N LYS A 80 38.48 -25.74 -0.45
CA LYS A 80 37.80 -25.15 -1.61
C LYS A 80 36.44 -25.81 -1.88
N ALA A 81 36.35 -27.14 -1.72
CA ALA A 81 35.07 -27.84 -1.80
C ALA A 81 34.13 -27.41 -0.65
N ALA A 82 34.62 -27.40 0.59
CA ALA A 82 33.84 -26.95 1.74
C ALA A 82 33.37 -25.49 1.63
N LEU A 83 34.17 -24.63 1.01
CA LEU A 83 33.83 -23.22 0.75
C LEU A 83 32.69 -23.11 -0.28
N ALA A 84 32.73 -23.91 -1.35
CA ALA A 84 31.65 -23.96 -2.33
C ALA A 84 30.34 -24.47 -1.70
N ASP A 85 30.41 -25.51 -0.87
CA ASP A 85 29.24 -26.03 -0.15
C ASP A 85 28.68 -24.99 0.85
N ALA A 86 29.55 -24.30 1.59
CA ALA A 86 29.13 -23.26 2.52
C ALA A 86 28.51 -22.04 1.81
N ASP A 87 29.04 -21.65 0.65
CA ASP A 87 28.49 -20.57 -0.18
C ASP A 87 27.07 -20.91 -0.66
N GLU A 88 26.86 -22.14 -1.13
CA GLU A 88 25.56 -22.63 -1.56
C GLU A 88 24.55 -22.68 -0.40
N ILE A 89 24.96 -23.17 0.77
CA ILE A 89 24.12 -23.16 1.98
C ILE A 89 23.74 -21.72 2.37
N VAL A 90 24.69 -20.78 2.32
CA VAL A 90 24.39 -19.36 2.63
C VAL A 90 23.34 -18.82 1.67
N LYS A 91 23.47 -19.06 0.35
CA LYS A 91 22.47 -18.63 -0.64
C LYS A 91 21.08 -19.19 -0.36
N GLN A 92 20.97 -20.48 -0.08
CA GLN A 92 19.69 -21.12 0.25
C GLN A 92 19.02 -20.48 1.47
N TYR A 93 19.79 -20.13 2.49
CA TYR A 93 19.28 -19.45 3.69
C TYR A 93 18.94 -17.99 3.44
N GLU A 94 19.67 -17.29 2.56
CA GLU A 94 19.34 -15.93 2.12
C GLU A 94 18.01 -15.91 1.36
N GLU A 95 17.84 -16.82 0.40
CA GLU A 95 16.58 -16.97 -0.35
C GLU A 95 15.42 -17.33 0.58
N LYS A 96 15.62 -18.29 1.50
CA LYS A 96 14.59 -18.68 2.48
C LYS A 96 14.17 -17.49 3.35
N LEU A 97 15.14 -16.75 3.89
CA LEU A 97 14.88 -15.58 4.73
C LEU A 97 14.13 -14.49 3.95
N GLU A 98 14.53 -14.27 2.70
CA GLU A 98 13.88 -13.32 1.81
C GLU A 98 12.42 -13.70 1.56
N GLN A 99 12.12 -14.95 1.22
CA GLN A 99 10.75 -15.43 1.01
C GLN A 99 9.87 -15.26 2.26
N ILE A 100 10.37 -15.59 3.45
CA ILE A 100 9.64 -15.37 4.71
C ILE A 100 9.34 -13.87 4.88
N SER A 101 10.32 -13.01 4.63
CA SER A 101 10.19 -11.56 4.79
C SER A 101 9.14 -10.93 3.87
N PHE A 102 8.80 -11.58 2.75
CA PHE A 102 7.76 -11.11 1.83
C PHE A 102 6.35 -11.17 2.43
N SER A 103 6.15 -12.01 3.45
CA SER A 103 4.89 -12.16 4.17
C SER A 103 4.80 -11.31 5.44
N VAL A 104 5.87 -10.61 5.80
CA VAL A 104 5.92 -9.75 6.99
C VAL A 104 5.47 -8.33 6.63
N PRO A 105 4.46 -7.76 7.33
CA PRO A 105 3.99 -6.41 7.08
C PRO A 105 5.04 -5.38 7.49
N ASN A 106 4.81 -4.14 7.10
CA ASN A 106 5.59 -3.01 7.60
C ASN A 106 5.41 -2.84 9.11
N ILE A 107 6.43 -2.32 9.79
CA ILE A 107 6.35 -1.93 11.20
C ILE A 107 5.56 -0.63 11.35
N THR A 108 4.88 -0.46 12.49
CA THR A 108 4.15 0.77 12.77
C THR A 108 5.09 1.89 13.20
N ASP A 109 4.68 3.13 12.95
CA ASP A 109 5.29 4.30 13.60
C ASP A 109 5.01 4.30 15.10
N ASP A 110 5.80 5.05 15.87
CA ASP A 110 5.74 5.07 17.34
C ASP A 110 4.45 5.68 17.90
N ASP A 111 3.81 6.56 17.13
CA ASP A 111 2.61 7.28 17.53
C ASP A 111 1.31 6.58 17.09
N VAL A 112 1.41 5.38 16.50
CA VAL A 112 0.25 4.54 16.18
C VAL A 112 -0.28 3.88 17.47
N PRO A 113 -1.58 4.03 17.79
CA PRO A 113 -2.16 3.37 18.95
C PRO A 113 -2.21 1.86 18.75
N PHE A 114 -1.90 1.10 19.81
CA PHE A 114 -2.14 -0.34 19.81
C PHE A 114 -3.64 -0.60 19.93
N GLY A 115 -4.16 -1.44 19.04
CA GLY A 115 -5.55 -1.86 19.01
C GLY A 115 -5.70 -3.13 18.17
N LYS A 116 -6.83 -3.81 18.31
CA LYS A 116 -7.07 -5.12 17.71
C LYS A 116 -7.66 -5.02 16.30
N ASP A 117 -8.61 -4.10 16.12
CA ASP A 117 -9.44 -3.95 14.94
C ASP A 117 -10.02 -2.52 14.83
N GLU A 118 -10.94 -2.32 13.88
CA GLU A 118 -11.51 -1.00 13.53
C GLU A 118 -12.20 -0.27 14.71
N ASP A 119 -12.65 -1.00 15.73
CA ASP A 119 -13.33 -0.41 16.91
C ASP A 119 -12.35 0.34 17.84
N ASP A 120 -11.06 0.02 17.77
CA ASP A 120 -9.98 0.67 18.56
C ASP A 120 -9.36 1.88 17.83
N ASN A 121 -9.86 2.23 16.65
CA ASN A 121 -9.38 3.40 15.90
C ASN A 121 -9.73 4.71 16.61
N VAL A 122 -8.82 5.70 16.51
CA VAL A 122 -8.95 6.95 17.28
C VAL A 122 -9.43 8.08 16.39
N CYS A 123 -10.58 8.66 16.72
CA CYS A 123 -11.06 9.89 16.07
C CYS A 123 -10.21 11.08 16.53
N ILE A 124 -9.40 11.64 15.64
CA ILE A 124 -8.48 12.73 15.94
C ILE A 124 -9.01 14.10 15.51
N LYS A 125 -10.02 14.16 14.62
CA LYS A 125 -10.61 15.40 14.13
C LYS A 125 -11.99 15.17 13.53
N THR A 126 -12.92 16.11 13.73
CA THR A 126 -14.20 16.17 13.03
C THR A 126 -14.29 17.47 12.22
N VAL A 127 -14.96 17.43 11.06
CA VAL A 127 -15.04 18.53 10.11
C VAL A 127 -16.47 18.65 9.57
N LEU A 128 -17.03 19.87 9.69
CA LEU A 128 -18.46 20.18 9.48
C LEU A 128 -19.40 19.44 10.46
N GLU A 129 -20.67 19.81 10.47
CA GLU A 129 -21.71 19.09 11.22
C GLU A 129 -22.46 18.10 10.32
N PRO A 130 -22.80 16.89 10.81
CA PRO A 130 -23.70 15.98 10.13
C PRO A 130 -24.99 16.66 9.64
N THR A 131 -25.33 16.44 8.38
CA THR A 131 -26.55 16.98 7.76
C THR A 131 -27.80 16.53 8.51
N LYS A 132 -28.69 17.47 8.84
CA LYS A 132 -29.96 17.23 9.54
C LYS A 132 -31.12 17.42 8.57
N PHE A 133 -32.04 16.45 8.54
CA PHE A 133 -33.25 16.49 7.74
C PHE A 133 -34.49 16.52 8.64
N ASP A 134 -35.55 17.18 8.16
CA ASP A 134 -36.89 17.18 8.74
C ASP A 134 -37.75 16.00 8.24
N PHE A 135 -37.16 15.14 7.41
CA PHE A 135 -37.71 13.87 6.94
C PHE A 135 -36.71 12.72 7.19
N LYS A 136 -37.18 11.47 7.07
CA LYS A 136 -36.30 10.30 7.18
C LYS A 136 -35.42 10.22 5.92
N PRO A 137 -34.09 10.41 6.00
CA PRO A 137 -33.22 10.31 4.84
C PRO A 137 -33.24 8.90 4.28
N LYS A 138 -33.22 8.81 2.95
CA LYS A 138 -33.11 7.55 2.21
C LYS A 138 -31.64 7.21 1.98
N GLU A 139 -31.38 5.92 1.85
CA GLU A 139 -30.07 5.40 1.45
C GLU A 139 -29.87 5.51 -0.06
N HIS A 140 -28.61 5.61 -0.50
CA HIS A 140 -28.26 5.86 -1.89
C HIS A 140 -28.84 4.86 -2.90
N TRP A 141 -29.05 3.58 -2.54
CA TRP A 141 -29.65 2.62 -3.48
C TRP A 141 -31.11 2.94 -3.77
N GLU A 142 -31.89 3.36 -2.77
CA GLU A 142 -33.31 3.70 -2.97
C GLU A 142 -33.44 4.98 -3.81
N LEU A 143 -32.61 5.99 -3.50
CA LEU A 143 -32.50 7.22 -4.30
C LEU A 143 -32.07 6.91 -5.73
N GLY A 144 -31.02 6.11 -5.89
CA GLY A 144 -30.44 5.75 -7.16
C GLY A 144 -31.37 4.95 -8.07
N GLU A 145 -32.12 3.99 -7.52
CA GLU A 145 -33.13 3.21 -8.24
C GLU A 145 -34.29 4.10 -8.68
N SER A 146 -34.83 4.93 -7.78
CA SER A 146 -35.98 5.80 -8.08
C SER A 146 -35.67 6.87 -9.14
N LEU A 147 -34.45 7.41 -9.13
CA LEU A 147 -33.98 8.38 -10.13
C LEU A 147 -33.48 7.71 -11.43
N GLY A 148 -33.38 6.38 -11.46
CA GLY A 148 -32.78 5.64 -12.58
C GLY A 148 -31.29 5.92 -12.78
N TRP A 149 -30.57 6.31 -11.73
CA TRP A 149 -29.12 6.59 -11.74
C TRP A 149 -28.29 5.34 -11.48
N LEU A 150 -28.76 4.44 -10.61
CA LEU A 150 -28.09 3.20 -10.22
C LEU A 150 -28.89 2.00 -10.73
N ASP A 151 -28.35 1.27 -11.70
CA ASP A 151 -29.00 0.12 -12.33
C ASP A 151 -28.28 -1.17 -11.92
N PHE A 152 -28.65 -1.69 -10.75
CA PHE A 152 -28.07 -2.92 -10.17
C PHE A 152 -28.49 -4.17 -10.95
N GLU A 153 -29.72 -4.22 -11.47
CA GLU A 153 -30.24 -5.35 -12.24
C GLU A 153 -29.41 -5.55 -13.51
N ARG A 154 -29.16 -4.48 -14.28
CA ARG A 154 -28.32 -4.58 -15.48
C ARG A 154 -26.86 -4.81 -15.13
N GLY A 155 -26.36 -4.28 -14.02
CA GLY A 155 -25.02 -4.61 -13.51
C GLY A 155 -24.86 -6.12 -13.26
N ALA A 156 -25.81 -6.70 -12.53
CA ALA A 156 -25.87 -8.15 -12.28
C ALA A 156 -25.99 -8.98 -13.55
N LYS A 157 -26.83 -8.54 -14.49
CA LYS A 157 -27.00 -9.22 -15.78
C LYS A 157 -25.71 -9.24 -16.62
N LEU A 158 -24.90 -8.18 -16.56
CA LEU A 158 -23.68 -8.05 -17.36
C LEU A 158 -22.48 -8.78 -16.73
N SER A 159 -22.34 -8.71 -15.40
CA SER A 159 -21.08 -9.08 -14.73
C SER A 159 -21.25 -9.85 -13.43
N GLY A 160 -22.49 -10.15 -13.01
CA GLY A 160 -22.78 -10.78 -11.72
C GLY A 160 -22.90 -9.77 -10.57
N SER A 161 -22.99 -10.27 -9.35
CA SER A 161 -23.15 -9.43 -8.16
C SER A 161 -21.99 -8.43 -7.96
N ARG A 162 -22.23 -7.37 -7.19
CA ARG A 162 -21.23 -6.31 -6.90
C ARG A 162 -20.72 -5.53 -8.13
N PHE A 163 -21.54 -5.48 -9.18
CA PHE A 163 -21.41 -4.55 -10.30
C PHE A 163 -22.67 -3.70 -10.41
N THR A 164 -22.49 -2.42 -10.69
CA THR A 164 -23.58 -1.44 -10.84
C THR A 164 -23.38 -0.64 -12.12
N VAL A 165 -24.44 -0.46 -12.91
CA VAL A 165 -24.40 0.44 -14.07
C VAL A 165 -24.88 1.82 -13.64
N LEU A 166 -24.03 2.84 -13.81
CA LEU A 166 -24.42 4.23 -13.63
C LEU A 166 -25.09 4.78 -14.89
N ARG A 167 -26.19 5.53 -14.73
CA ARG A 167 -26.99 6.07 -15.85
C ARG A 167 -27.37 7.53 -15.63
N GLY A 168 -27.72 8.20 -16.72
CA GLY A 168 -28.26 9.57 -16.71
C GLY A 168 -27.38 10.55 -15.93
N MET A 169 -28.01 11.31 -15.03
CA MET A 169 -27.31 12.32 -14.22
C MET A 169 -26.35 11.69 -13.20
N GLY A 170 -26.58 10.46 -12.72
CA GLY A 170 -25.64 9.75 -11.85
C GLY A 170 -24.30 9.46 -12.55
N ALA A 171 -24.35 8.99 -13.81
CA ALA A 171 -23.14 8.79 -14.62
C ALA A 171 -22.41 10.12 -14.90
N ARG A 172 -23.16 11.18 -15.21
CA ARG A 172 -22.60 12.52 -15.45
C ARG A 172 -21.94 13.10 -14.20
N LEU A 173 -22.56 12.92 -13.02
CA LEU A 173 -22.02 13.34 -11.74
C LEU A 173 -20.76 12.55 -11.39
N SER A 174 -20.70 11.23 -11.63
CA SER A 174 -19.47 10.44 -11.45
C SER A 174 -18.31 11.01 -12.26
N ARG A 175 -18.55 11.36 -13.53
CA ARG A 175 -17.53 11.99 -14.39
C ARG A 175 -17.12 13.38 -13.90
N ALA A 176 -18.08 14.18 -13.46
CA ALA A 176 -17.82 15.52 -12.91
C ALA A 176 -16.93 15.45 -11.66
N LEU A 177 -17.17 14.46 -10.80
CA LEU A 177 -16.35 14.19 -9.62
C LEU A 177 -14.90 13.89 -9.99
N VAL A 178 -14.65 12.99 -10.95
CA VAL A 178 -13.28 12.67 -11.41
C VAL A 178 -12.52 13.93 -11.82
N ASN A 179 -13.12 14.75 -12.69
CA ASN A 179 -12.48 15.97 -13.20
C ASN A 179 -12.24 16.98 -12.07
N TYR A 180 -13.23 17.17 -11.19
CA TYR A 180 -13.10 18.08 -10.06
C TYR A 180 -11.98 17.67 -9.11
N MET A 181 -11.91 16.38 -8.76
CA MET A 181 -10.87 15.83 -7.88
C MET A 181 -9.47 16.03 -8.47
N ILE A 182 -9.30 15.74 -9.77
CA ILE A 182 -8.03 15.95 -10.47
C ILE A 182 -7.62 17.43 -10.44
N ASP A 183 -8.50 18.34 -10.85
CA ASP A 183 -8.21 19.78 -10.86
C ASP A 183 -7.87 20.29 -9.46
N PHE A 184 -8.57 19.79 -8.44
CA PHE A 184 -8.36 20.16 -7.04
C PHE A 184 -6.99 19.70 -6.53
N ASN A 185 -6.58 18.49 -6.87
CA ASN A 185 -5.28 17.93 -6.52
C ASN A 185 -4.15 18.65 -7.28
N SER A 186 -4.32 18.90 -8.59
CA SER A 186 -3.33 19.61 -9.40
C SER A 186 -3.12 21.06 -8.97
N ALA A 187 -4.18 21.76 -8.53
CA ALA A 187 -4.05 23.08 -7.92
C ALA A 187 -3.22 23.08 -6.62
N ARG A 188 -3.02 21.91 -5.98
CA ARG A 188 -2.17 21.69 -4.80
C ARG A 188 -0.79 21.11 -5.14
N GLY A 189 -0.40 21.11 -6.42
CA GLY A 189 0.93 20.70 -6.87
C GLY A 189 1.10 19.20 -7.10
N PHE A 190 0.01 18.43 -7.21
CA PHE A 190 0.07 17.03 -7.63
C PHE A 190 -0.01 16.93 -9.17
N GLU A 191 1.06 16.42 -9.78
CA GLU A 191 1.12 16.19 -11.23
C GLU A 191 0.11 15.13 -11.65
N LEU A 192 -0.72 15.42 -12.66
CA LEU A 192 -1.62 14.42 -13.23
C LEU A 192 -0.83 13.41 -14.07
N VAL A 193 -0.92 12.13 -13.71
CA VAL A 193 -0.35 11.03 -14.48
C VAL A 193 -1.45 10.06 -14.93
N ASN A 194 -1.28 9.48 -16.12
CA ASN A 194 -2.14 8.43 -16.66
C ASN A 194 -1.33 7.16 -16.82
N VAL A 195 -1.84 6.04 -16.30
CA VAL A 195 -1.09 4.79 -16.15
C VAL A 195 -1.85 3.59 -16.71
N PRO A 196 -1.16 2.48 -17.06
CA PRO A 196 -1.82 1.23 -17.41
C PRO A 196 -2.68 0.67 -16.27
N TYR A 197 -3.79 0.02 -16.62
CA TYR A 197 -4.65 -0.68 -15.65
C TYR A 197 -4.32 -2.18 -15.52
N LEU A 198 -3.44 -2.67 -16.39
CA LEU A 198 -2.84 -3.99 -16.34
C LEU A 198 -1.36 -3.84 -16.02
N VAL A 199 -0.88 -4.55 -15.00
CA VAL A 199 0.50 -4.48 -14.52
C VAL A 199 1.08 -5.86 -14.27
N SER A 200 2.40 -5.98 -14.33
CA SER A 200 3.11 -7.22 -14.03
C SER A 200 3.09 -7.59 -12.55
N SER A 201 3.34 -8.86 -12.25
CA SER A 201 3.52 -9.34 -10.86
C SER A 201 4.62 -8.56 -10.11
N ASN A 202 5.72 -8.19 -10.79
CA ASN A 202 6.80 -7.38 -10.20
C ASN A 202 6.30 -6.01 -9.71
N THR A 203 5.35 -5.39 -10.42
CA THR A 203 4.76 -4.10 -10.04
C THR A 203 3.95 -4.23 -8.75
N LEU A 204 3.13 -5.27 -8.65
CA LEU A 204 2.33 -5.58 -7.45
C LEU A 204 3.20 -6.00 -6.26
N PHE A 205 4.31 -6.71 -6.51
CA PHE A 205 5.28 -7.04 -5.48
C PHE A 205 5.90 -5.78 -4.88
N GLY A 206 6.21 -4.78 -5.72
CA GLY A 206 6.77 -3.48 -5.33
C GLY A 206 5.94 -2.75 -4.27
N THR A 207 4.61 -2.76 -4.42
CA THR A 207 3.67 -2.04 -3.54
C THR A 207 3.09 -2.90 -2.41
N GLY A 208 3.36 -4.20 -2.42
CA GLY A 208 3.07 -5.14 -1.33
C GLY A 208 1.77 -5.92 -1.48
N GLN A 209 1.09 -5.82 -2.62
CA GLN A 209 -0.09 -6.62 -2.94
C GLN A 209 0.29 -8.10 -3.11
N LEU A 210 1.41 -8.38 -3.78
CA LEU A 210 1.96 -9.74 -3.87
C LEU A 210 3.09 -9.97 -2.85
N PRO A 211 3.21 -11.19 -2.31
CA PRO A 211 2.37 -12.37 -2.59
C PRO A 211 1.10 -12.47 -1.73
N LYS A 212 0.96 -11.67 -0.67
CA LYS A 212 -0.04 -11.88 0.39
C LYS A 212 -1.50 -11.81 -0.08
N PHE A 213 -1.81 -10.93 -1.02
CA PHE A 213 -3.18 -10.64 -1.44
C PHE A 213 -3.50 -11.14 -2.86
N GLU A 214 -2.82 -12.20 -3.32
CA GLU A 214 -3.05 -12.74 -4.67
C GLU A 214 -4.52 -13.12 -4.90
N GLU A 215 -5.19 -13.69 -3.90
CA GLU A 215 -6.61 -14.07 -3.98
C GLU A 215 -7.56 -12.87 -4.14
N ASP A 216 -7.14 -11.66 -3.78
CA ASP A 216 -7.96 -10.45 -3.91
C ASP A 216 -7.76 -9.74 -5.27
N LEU A 217 -6.85 -10.22 -6.12
CA LEU A 217 -6.49 -9.60 -7.40
C LEU A 217 -7.08 -10.36 -8.59
N TYR A 218 -7.55 -9.65 -9.60
CA TYR A 218 -7.89 -10.27 -10.88
C TYR A 218 -6.65 -10.45 -11.75
N LYS A 219 -6.31 -11.71 -12.07
CA LYS A 219 -5.21 -12.07 -12.97
C LYS A 219 -5.72 -12.33 -14.39
N VAL A 220 -5.01 -11.84 -15.39
CA VAL A 220 -5.24 -12.19 -16.80
C VAL A 220 -4.77 -13.61 -17.03
N ARG A 221 -5.64 -14.43 -17.62
CA ARG A 221 -5.33 -15.83 -17.89
C ARG A 221 -4.15 -15.94 -18.87
N ASP A 222 -3.23 -16.85 -18.57
CA ASP A 222 -2.07 -17.19 -19.40
C ASP A 222 -1.06 -16.04 -19.63
N GLU A 223 -1.16 -14.95 -18.87
CA GLU A 223 -0.27 -13.77 -18.95
C GLU A 223 0.25 -13.39 -17.54
N ASP A 224 1.44 -12.79 -17.45
CA ASP A 224 1.92 -12.14 -16.21
C ASP A 224 1.36 -10.71 -16.11
N LEU A 225 0.03 -10.60 -16.15
CA LEU A 225 -0.68 -9.33 -16.04
C LEU A 225 -1.84 -9.45 -15.07
N TYR A 226 -2.01 -8.41 -14.25
CA TYR A 226 -3.07 -8.30 -13.25
C TYR A 226 -3.77 -6.96 -13.41
N LEU A 227 -5.08 -6.93 -13.17
CA LEU A 227 -5.82 -5.68 -13.05
C LEU A 227 -5.45 -4.98 -11.74
N ILE A 228 -5.27 -3.66 -11.80
CA ILE A 228 -4.85 -2.89 -10.63
C ILE A 228 -5.99 -2.74 -9.60
N PRO A 229 -5.75 -2.95 -8.29
CA PRO A 229 -6.71 -2.70 -7.23
C PRO A 229 -6.77 -1.23 -6.78
N THR A 230 -5.82 -0.41 -7.27
CA THR A 230 -5.65 1.01 -7.01
C THR A 230 -4.56 1.58 -7.92
N SER A 231 -4.64 2.87 -8.30
CA SER A 231 -3.57 3.56 -9.05
C SER A 231 -2.27 3.70 -8.25
N GLU A 232 -2.30 3.52 -6.92
CA GLU A 232 -1.09 3.43 -6.08
C GLU A 232 -0.05 2.46 -6.67
N VAL A 233 -0.52 1.30 -7.14
CA VAL A 233 0.33 0.21 -7.66
C VAL A 233 1.21 0.69 -8.82
N PRO A 234 0.66 1.12 -9.96
CA PRO A 234 1.47 1.59 -11.08
C PRO A 234 2.17 2.92 -10.80
N VAL A 235 1.53 3.87 -10.11
CA VAL A 235 2.09 5.23 -9.93
C VAL A 235 3.33 5.20 -9.04
N THR A 236 3.32 4.42 -7.96
CA THR A 236 4.52 4.24 -7.11
C THR A 236 5.66 3.59 -7.90
N ASN A 237 5.33 2.63 -8.77
CA ASN A 237 6.29 1.88 -9.57
C ASN A 237 6.77 2.61 -10.84
N LEU A 238 6.31 3.82 -11.13
CA LEU A 238 6.93 4.66 -12.17
C LEU A 238 8.43 4.86 -11.93
N TYR A 239 8.86 4.76 -10.68
CA TYR A 239 10.26 4.86 -10.24
C TYR A 239 10.84 3.52 -9.74
N ASN A 240 10.26 2.38 -10.12
CA ASN A 240 10.83 1.07 -9.80
C ASN A 240 12.26 0.96 -10.34
N ASP A 241 13.15 0.38 -9.54
CA ASP A 241 14.59 0.23 -9.77
C ASP A 241 15.33 1.51 -10.20
N THR A 242 14.84 2.66 -9.73
CA THR A 242 15.38 3.98 -10.09
C THR A 242 16.18 4.60 -8.96
N ILE A 243 17.23 5.35 -9.31
CA ILE A 243 17.92 6.29 -8.41
C ILE A 243 17.52 7.71 -8.83
N ILE A 244 16.73 8.36 -8.00
CA ILE A 244 16.17 9.70 -8.21
C ILE A 244 17.20 10.76 -7.76
N GLU A 245 17.29 11.87 -8.49
CA GLU A 245 18.09 13.03 -8.05
C GLU A 245 17.42 13.71 -6.86
N ALA A 246 18.20 14.09 -5.84
CA ALA A 246 17.66 14.55 -4.56
C ALA A 246 16.83 15.85 -4.67
N GLU A 247 17.09 16.66 -5.69
CA GLU A 247 16.43 17.93 -5.98
C GLU A 247 15.03 17.73 -6.59
N GLN A 248 14.72 16.55 -7.12
CA GLN A 248 13.39 16.22 -7.63
C GLN A 248 12.40 15.85 -6.53
N LEU A 249 12.87 15.61 -5.31
CA LEU A 249 12.04 15.20 -4.17
C LEU A 249 11.56 16.41 -3.34
N PRO A 250 10.28 16.47 -2.94
CA PRO A 250 9.27 15.42 -3.10
C PRO A 250 8.60 15.42 -4.48
N ILE A 251 8.37 14.23 -5.03
CA ILE A 251 7.55 14.02 -6.22
C ILE A 251 6.11 13.77 -5.76
N LYS A 252 5.15 14.49 -6.31
CA LYS A 252 3.73 14.43 -5.95
C LYS A 252 2.89 14.23 -7.19
N MET A 253 2.13 13.14 -7.23
CA MET A 253 1.34 12.74 -8.39
C MET A 253 -0.12 12.49 -8.00
N THR A 254 -1.04 12.77 -8.92
CA THR A 254 -2.45 12.39 -8.84
C THR A 254 -2.81 11.53 -10.05
N CYS A 255 -3.64 10.52 -9.87
CA CYS A 255 -4.03 9.62 -10.96
C CYS A 255 -5.48 9.18 -10.81
N TYR A 256 -6.23 9.17 -11.90
CA TYR A 256 -7.52 8.52 -11.96
C TYR A 256 -7.38 7.11 -12.56
N SER A 257 -8.05 6.12 -11.96
CA SER A 257 -8.24 4.83 -12.61
C SER A 257 -9.55 4.14 -12.20
N ALA A 258 -9.97 3.20 -13.04
CA ALA A 258 -10.79 2.09 -12.55
C ALA A 258 -9.92 1.19 -11.66
N CYS A 259 -10.50 0.67 -10.59
CA CYS A 259 -9.88 -0.19 -9.59
C CYS A 259 -10.65 -1.50 -9.52
N PHE A 260 -9.94 -2.62 -9.45
CA PHE A 260 -10.52 -3.96 -9.51
C PHE A 260 -10.11 -4.80 -8.30
N ARG A 261 -11.07 -5.30 -7.53
CA ARG A 261 -10.83 -6.14 -6.35
C ARG A 261 -11.78 -7.33 -6.34
N GLN A 262 -11.28 -8.54 -6.04
CA GLN A 262 -12.15 -9.70 -5.91
C GLN A 262 -13.02 -9.62 -4.65
N GLU A 263 -12.68 -8.77 -3.67
CA GLU A 263 -13.42 -8.65 -2.41
C GLU A 263 -13.57 -10.01 -1.70
N ALA A 264 -12.53 -10.84 -1.84
CA ALA A 264 -12.47 -12.18 -1.26
C ALA A 264 -12.59 -12.07 0.27
N GLY A 265 -13.47 -12.89 0.87
CA GLY A 265 -13.74 -12.84 2.32
C GLY A 265 -14.80 -11.82 2.77
N SER A 266 -15.39 -11.04 1.86
CA SER A 266 -16.42 -10.03 2.18
C SER A 266 -17.87 -10.56 2.08
N ALA A 267 -18.06 -11.87 2.27
CA ALA A 267 -19.37 -12.51 2.15
C ALA A 267 -20.38 -11.90 3.14
N GLY A 268 -21.53 -11.44 2.64
CA GLY A 268 -22.62 -10.89 3.47
C GLY A 268 -22.44 -9.45 3.97
N ARG A 269 -21.29 -8.80 3.79
CA ARG A 269 -21.07 -7.39 4.17
C ARG A 269 -21.35 -6.43 3.00
N ASP A 270 -22.03 -5.32 3.27
CA ASP A 270 -22.39 -4.28 2.29
C ASP A 270 -22.90 -4.87 0.96
N THR A 271 -23.91 -5.74 1.06
CA THR A 271 -24.43 -6.50 -0.09
C THR A 271 -25.36 -5.68 -0.99
N ARG A 272 -25.95 -4.60 -0.47
CA ARG A 272 -26.81 -3.68 -1.21
C ARG A 272 -26.10 -2.35 -1.44
N GLY A 273 -26.33 -1.75 -2.61
CA GLY A 273 -25.73 -0.47 -2.97
C GLY A 273 -24.35 -0.60 -3.63
N MET A 274 -23.57 0.48 -3.56
CA MET A 274 -22.31 0.64 -4.30
C MET A 274 -21.12 0.97 -3.38
N ILE A 275 -21.23 0.75 -2.06
CA ILE A 275 -20.12 0.96 -1.11
C ILE A 275 -18.96 -0.01 -1.35
N ARG A 276 -19.28 -1.25 -1.73
CA ARG A 276 -18.32 -2.34 -1.98
C ARG A 276 -18.65 -3.01 -3.32
N GLN A 277 -17.75 -2.88 -4.28
CA GLN A 277 -17.92 -3.35 -5.67
C GLN A 277 -16.64 -4.03 -6.16
N HIS A 278 -16.76 -4.93 -7.13
CA HIS A 278 -15.58 -5.50 -7.79
C HIS A 278 -14.83 -4.48 -8.65
N GLN A 279 -15.57 -3.51 -9.20
CA GLN A 279 -15.03 -2.40 -9.96
C GLN A 279 -15.52 -1.07 -9.36
N PHE A 280 -14.60 -0.16 -9.11
CA PHE A 280 -14.92 1.20 -8.69
C PHE A 280 -13.91 2.21 -9.24
N GLU A 281 -14.30 3.48 -9.31
CA GLU A 281 -13.46 4.57 -9.78
C GLU A 281 -12.81 5.30 -8.60
N LYS A 282 -11.54 5.69 -8.75
CA LYS A 282 -10.80 6.41 -7.70
C LYS A 282 -9.85 7.42 -8.32
N VAL A 283 -9.70 8.56 -7.65
CA VAL A 283 -8.59 9.49 -7.87
C VAL A 283 -7.62 9.34 -6.70
N GLU A 284 -6.38 8.97 -7.00
CA GLU A 284 -5.32 8.64 -6.04
C GLU A 284 -4.29 9.77 -5.96
N LEU A 285 -3.78 10.04 -4.77
CA LEU A 285 -2.55 10.79 -4.53
C LEU A 285 -1.42 9.80 -4.24
N VAL A 286 -0.25 10.01 -4.84
CA VAL A 286 0.98 9.27 -4.54
C VAL A 286 2.12 10.26 -4.39
N SER A 287 2.93 10.09 -3.35
CA SER A 287 4.12 10.91 -3.14
C SER A 287 5.35 10.05 -2.87
N ILE A 288 6.49 10.49 -3.42
CA ILE A 288 7.81 9.92 -3.17
C ILE A 288 8.67 11.01 -2.57
N THR A 289 9.26 10.74 -1.41
CA THR A 289 9.85 11.78 -0.55
C THR A 289 11.20 11.35 -0.01
N LYS A 290 12.03 12.32 0.43
CA LYS A 290 13.12 12.00 1.35
C LYS A 290 12.54 11.56 2.70
N PRO A 291 13.24 10.72 3.48
CA PRO A 291 12.70 10.22 4.74
C PRO A 291 12.24 11.33 5.72
N ASP A 292 13.02 12.40 5.83
CA ASP A 292 12.77 13.56 6.70
C ASP A 292 11.58 14.45 6.25
N GLN A 293 11.12 14.31 5.01
CA GLN A 293 9.98 15.05 4.46
C GLN A 293 8.64 14.30 4.61
N SER A 294 8.69 12.98 4.83
CA SER A 294 7.50 12.13 4.70
C SER A 294 6.35 12.48 5.66
N GLU A 295 6.63 12.90 6.89
CA GLU A 295 5.57 13.33 7.82
C GLU A 295 4.85 14.61 7.38
N GLY A 296 5.61 15.59 6.88
CA GLY A 296 5.05 16.84 6.36
C GLY A 296 4.15 16.57 5.15
N VAL A 297 4.61 15.70 4.24
CA VAL A 297 3.83 15.32 3.05
C VAL A 297 2.59 14.49 3.42
N LEU A 298 2.65 13.64 4.44
CA LEU A 298 1.48 12.93 4.96
C LEU A 298 0.40 13.92 5.40
N ALA A 299 0.77 14.93 6.20
CA ALA A 299 -0.15 15.96 6.66
C ALA A 299 -0.76 16.77 5.49
N GLU A 300 0.03 17.11 4.48
CA GLU A 300 -0.44 17.77 3.26
C GLU A 300 -1.44 16.92 2.48
N MET A 301 -1.19 15.61 2.32
CA MET A 301 -2.09 14.70 1.62
C MET A 301 -3.43 14.52 2.37
N ILE A 302 -3.39 14.39 3.70
CA ILE A 302 -4.58 14.34 4.55
C ILE A 302 -5.39 15.64 4.39
N SER A 303 -4.73 16.80 4.44
CA SER A 303 -5.38 18.09 4.25
C SER A 303 -5.98 18.22 2.84
N CYS A 304 -5.29 17.75 1.80
CA CYS A 304 -5.79 17.78 0.43
C CYS A 304 -7.11 17.01 0.31
N ALA A 305 -7.17 15.77 0.79
CA ALA A 305 -8.38 14.95 0.74
C ALA A 305 -9.50 15.49 1.67
N SER A 306 -9.15 16.01 2.85
CA SER A 306 -10.11 16.60 3.79
C SER A 306 -10.72 17.90 3.26
N ASP A 307 -9.91 18.81 2.71
CA ASP A 307 -10.38 20.06 2.11
C ASP A 307 -11.29 19.79 0.91
N LEU A 308 -11.02 18.71 0.15
CA LEU A 308 -11.85 18.29 -0.99
C LEU A 308 -13.23 17.81 -0.53
N LEU A 309 -13.33 17.09 0.60
CA LEU A 309 -14.61 16.78 1.22
C LEU A 309 -15.31 18.05 1.73
N THR A 310 -14.57 18.97 2.35
CA THR A 310 -15.11 20.24 2.83
C THR A 310 -15.65 21.11 1.70
N SER A 311 -14.96 21.19 0.56
CA SER A 311 -15.41 21.97 -0.60
C SER A 311 -16.64 21.36 -1.28
N LEU A 312 -16.83 20.05 -1.15
CA LEU A 312 -18.06 19.34 -1.52
C LEU A 312 -19.18 19.44 -0.47
N GLY A 313 -18.95 20.12 0.66
CA GLY A 313 -19.93 20.25 1.74
C GLY A 313 -20.23 18.94 2.47
N LEU A 314 -19.31 17.97 2.45
CA LEU A 314 -19.52 16.64 3.02
C LEU A 314 -18.93 16.55 4.45
N PRO A 315 -19.77 16.36 5.48
CA PRO A 315 -19.29 16.19 6.85
C PRO A 315 -18.46 14.93 7.01
N HIS A 316 -17.31 15.03 7.67
CA HIS A 316 -16.38 13.92 7.78
C HIS A 316 -15.55 13.97 9.06
N ARG A 317 -14.89 12.86 9.38
CA ARG A 317 -13.96 12.73 10.50
C ARG A 317 -12.66 12.07 10.08
N HIS A 318 -11.60 12.32 10.84
CA HIS A 318 -10.27 11.78 10.64
C HIS A 318 -10.05 10.69 11.70
N MET A 319 -9.77 9.48 11.27
CA MET A 319 -9.56 8.31 12.11
C MET A 319 -8.09 7.89 11.99
N LEU A 320 -7.32 8.01 13.07
CA LEU A 320 -6.00 7.39 13.15
C LEU A 320 -6.17 5.89 13.39
N LEU A 321 -5.71 5.08 12.44
CA LEU A 321 -5.85 3.63 12.52
C LEU A 321 -4.96 3.05 13.63
N CYS A 322 -5.50 2.08 14.36
CA CYS A 322 -4.74 1.31 15.33
C CYS A 322 -3.87 0.24 14.66
N SER A 323 -2.92 -0.33 15.40
CA SER A 323 -1.99 -1.33 14.87
C SER A 323 -2.68 -2.51 14.17
N GLY A 324 -3.77 -3.03 14.73
CA GLY A 324 -4.46 -4.22 14.23
C GLY A 324 -5.25 -3.99 12.94
N ASP A 325 -5.63 -2.75 12.66
CA ASP A 325 -6.39 -2.33 11.49
C ASP A 325 -5.51 -1.75 10.37
N LEU A 326 -4.22 -1.53 10.62
CA LEU A 326 -3.30 -1.01 9.62
C LEU A 326 -3.05 -2.00 8.47
N GLY A 327 -3.12 -1.47 7.24
CA GLY A 327 -2.79 -2.19 6.02
C GLY A 327 -1.35 -2.73 6.00
N PHE A 328 -1.12 -3.77 5.19
CA PHE A 328 0.15 -4.51 5.17
C PHE A 328 1.39 -3.64 4.96
N SER A 329 1.35 -2.71 4.00
CA SER A 329 2.48 -1.85 3.65
C SER A 329 2.58 -0.58 4.51
N ALA A 330 1.52 -0.20 5.23
CA ALA A 330 1.45 1.05 5.97
C ALA A 330 2.22 0.98 7.30
N ALA A 331 2.99 2.04 7.59
CA ALA A 331 3.53 2.30 8.92
C ALA A 331 2.57 3.14 9.76
N LYS A 332 1.81 4.04 9.10
CA LYS A 332 0.79 4.89 9.70
C LYS A 332 -0.26 5.26 8.65
N THR A 333 -1.51 5.29 9.07
CA THR A 333 -2.65 5.60 8.19
C THR A 333 -3.66 6.47 8.93
N VAL A 334 -4.18 7.46 8.21
CA VAL A 334 -5.36 8.23 8.64
C VAL A 334 -6.46 8.01 7.61
N ASP A 335 -7.57 7.47 8.07
CA ASP A 335 -8.77 7.32 7.28
C ASP A 335 -9.64 8.57 7.41
N LEU A 336 -10.21 9.01 6.29
CA LEU A 336 -11.30 9.97 6.27
C LEU A 336 -12.59 9.20 6.13
N GLU A 337 -13.50 9.42 7.06
CA GLU A 337 -14.83 8.83 7.01
C GLU A 337 -15.88 9.91 6.82
N VAL A 338 -16.75 9.72 5.84
CA VAL A 338 -17.82 10.66 5.48
C VAL A 338 -19.14 10.26 6.14
N TRP A 339 -19.92 11.24 6.60
CA TRP A 339 -21.24 11.01 7.16
C TRP A 339 -22.23 10.59 6.08
N LEU A 340 -22.96 9.49 6.30
CA LEU A 340 -24.02 9.00 5.43
C LEU A 340 -25.37 9.06 6.17
N PRO A 341 -26.20 10.08 5.91
CA PRO A 341 -27.48 10.27 6.62
C PRO A 341 -28.44 9.09 6.54
N GLY A 342 -28.52 8.40 5.40
CA GLY A 342 -29.43 7.25 5.24
C GLY A 342 -29.01 6.07 6.12
N GLN A 343 -27.70 5.89 6.31
CA GLN A 343 -27.14 4.86 7.18
C GLN A 343 -27.01 5.29 8.65
N GLY A 344 -27.06 6.59 8.93
CA GLY A 344 -26.88 7.14 10.29
C GLY A 344 -25.49 6.92 10.87
N LYS A 345 -24.45 6.82 10.03
CA LYS A 345 -23.06 6.60 10.48
C LYS A 345 -22.03 7.18 9.52
N TYR A 346 -20.80 7.32 10.02
CA TYR A 346 -19.64 7.60 9.19
C TYR A 346 -19.17 6.32 8.48
N ARG A 347 -18.67 6.46 7.25
CA ARG A 347 -18.07 5.37 6.46
C ARG A 347 -16.79 5.87 5.80
N GLU A 348 -15.75 5.04 5.78
CA GLU A 348 -14.49 5.32 5.08
C GLU A 348 -14.76 5.78 3.63
N ILE A 349 -14.14 6.89 3.22
CA ILE A 349 -14.15 7.41 1.85
C ILE A 349 -12.73 7.63 1.30
N SER A 350 -11.76 7.72 2.19
CA SER A 350 -10.35 7.81 1.87
C SER A 350 -9.51 7.16 2.97
N SER A 351 -8.40 6.56 2.57
CA SER A 351 -7.34 6.07 3.44
C SER A 351 -6.04 6.67 2.94
N ILE A 352 -5.28 7.36 3.80
CA ILE A 352 -4.01 8.03 3.47
C ILE A 352 -2.91 7.46 4.35
N SER A 353 -1.89 6.88 3.73
CA SER A 353 -0.84 6.11 4.41
C SER A 353 0.56 6.62 4.12
N ASN A 354 1.40 6.62 5.16
CA ASN A 354 2.85 6.64 5.01
C ASN A 354 3.37 5.20 5.13
N THR A 355 4.09 4.74 4.10
CA THR A 355 4.64 3.38 4.07
C THR A 355 6.13 3.35 4.42
N ARG A 356 6.71 4.50 4.78
CA ARG A 356 8.15 4.66 5.01
C ARG A 356 8.92 4.08 3.82
N ASP A 357 9.98 3.33 4.08
CA ASP A 357 10.80 2.71 3.04
C ASP A 357 10.30 1.34 2.58
N PHE A 358 9.11 0.89 3.02
CA PHE A 358 8.68 -0.49 2.81
C PHE A 358 8.48 -0.83 1.34
N GLN A 359 7.75 0.01 0.60
CA GLN A 359 7.54 -0.18 -0.83
C GLN A 359 8.83 0.16 -1.60
N ALA A 360 9.52 1.23 -1.21
CA ALA A 360 10.81 1.61 -1.80
C ALA A 360 11.84 0.47 -1.75
N ARG A 361 11.87 -0.32 -0.68
CA ARG A 361 12.76 -1.49 -0.54
C ARG A 361 12.40 -2.61 -1.50
N ARG A 362 11.09 -2.90 -1.68
CA ARG A 362 10.60 -3.92 -2.63
C ARG A 362 10.84 -3.50 -4.09
N ALA A 363 10.52 -2.24 -4.40
CA ALA A 363 10.64 -1.66 -5.73
C ALA A 363 12.02 -1.04 -6.02
N LYS A 364 13.00 -1.16 -5.11
CA LYS A 364 14.38 -0.64 -5.23
C LYS A 364 14.48 0.86 -5.55
N ILE A 365 13.51 1.65 -5.08
CA ILE A 365 13.44 3.11 -5.31
C ILE A 365 14.37 3.82 -4.33
N ARG A 366 15.35 4.55 -4.85
CA ARG A 366 16.39 5.22 -4.07
C ARG A 366 16.57 6.65 -4.55
N PHE A 367 17.24 7.47 -3.75
CA PHE A 367 17.78 8.74 -4.19
C PHE A 367 19.24 8.86 -3.81
N LYS A 368 19.95 9.73 -4.52
CA LYS A 368 21.37 9.97 -4.28
C LYS A 368 21.57 11.03 -3.20
N ASP A 369 22.18 10.65 -2.09
CA ASP A 369 22.63 11.56 -1.03
C ASP A 369 24.15 11.60 -0.97
N GLY A 370 24.73 12.61 -1.63
CA GLY A 370 26.16 12.70 -1.87
C GLY A 370 26.71 11.49 -2.64
N LYS A 371 27.39 10.58 -1.94
CA LYS A 371 27.98 9.35 -2.52
C LYS A 371 27.18 8.08 -2.19
N LYS A 372 26.11 8.17 -1.39
CA LYS A 372 25.32 7.02 -0.96
C LYS A 372 23.95 7.03 -1.66
N ASN A 373 23.42 5.85 -1.90
CA ASN A 373 22.04 5.68 -2.32
C ASN A 373 21.20 5.36 -1.08
N ILE A 374 20.17 6.17 -0.83
CA ILE A 374 19.27 6.03 0.31
C ILE A 374 17.87 5.68 -0.22
N LEU A 375 17.14 4.83 0.49
CA LEU A 375 15.74 4.54 0.14
C LEU A 375 14.88 5.79 0.35
N VAL A 376 13.97 6.02 -0.59
CA VAL A 376 12.92 7.04 -0.43
C VAL A 376 11.83 6.55 0.53
N ASN A 377 11.00 7.46 1.01
CA ASN A 377 9.71 7.09 1.61
C ASN A 377 8.58 7.27 0.60
N THR A 378 7.63 6.34 0.57
CA THR A 378 6.46 6.40 -0.32
C THR A 378 5.18 6.55 0.48
N LEU A 379 4.28 7.40 -0.03
CA LEU A 379 2.99 7.71 0.54
C LEU A 379 1.92 7.58 -0.52
N ASN A 380 0.73 7.17 -0.12
CA ASN A 380 -0.43 7.10 -1.00
C ASN A 380 -1.69 7.47 -0.24
N GLY A 381 -2.72 7.90 -0.97
CA GLY A 381 -4.03 8.11 -0.37
C GLY A 381 -5.11 8.44 -1.38
N SER A 382 -6.35 8.11 -1.05
CA SER A 382 -7.49 8.39 -1.94
C SER A 382 -7.86 9.88 -1.87
N SER A 383 -8.10 10.53 -2.99
CA SER A 383 -8.56 11.93 -3.06
C SER A 383 -9.52 12.13 -4.25
N LEU A 384 -10.64 11.41 -4.34
CA LEU A 384 -11.26 10.47 -3.40
C LEU A 384 -11.70 9.18 -4.14
N ALA A 385 -12.25 8.19 -3.41
CA ALA A 385 -13.01 7.12 -4.04
C ALA A 385 -14.31 7.70 -4.65
N VAL A 386 -14.42 7.70 -5.98
CA VAL A 386 -15.47 8.41 -6.73
C VAL A 386 -16.85 7.83 -6.42
N GLY A 387 -16.98 6.50 -6.41
CA GLY A 387 -18.25 5.83 -6.11
C GLY A 387 -18.78 6.13 -4.70
N ARG A 388 -17.90 6.12 -3.69
CA ARG A 388 -18.27 6.48 -2.31
C ARG A 388 -18.59 7.97 -2.17
N THR A 389 -17.93 8.83 -2.94
CA THR A 389 -18.24 10.27 -2.99
C THR A 389 -19.60 10.53 -3.63
N LEU A 390 -19.93 9.81 -4.71
CA LEU A 390 -21.27 9.86 -5.31
C LEU A 390 -22.34 9.48 -4.29
N ILE A 391 -22.15 8.38 -3.54
CA ILE A 391 -23.05 7.97 -2.45
C ILE A 391 -23.20 9.07 -1.41
N ALA A 392 -22.10 9.66 -0.97
CA ALA A 392 -22.12 10.73 0.03
C ALA A 392 -22.89 11.95 -0.46
N ILE A 393 -22.75 12.35 -1.72
CA ILE A 393 -23.55 13.44 -2.32
C ILE A 393 -25.01 13.06 -2.38
N MET A 394 -25.34 11.85 -2.86
CA MET A 394 -26.73 11.39 -2.95
C MET A 394 -27.43 11.45 -1.59
N GLU A 395 -26.79 10.98 -0.52
CA GLU A 395 -27.40 10.95 0.80
C GLU A 395 -27.39 12.32 1.53
N ASN A 396 -26.37 13.16 1.35
CA ASN A 396 -26.28 14.46 2.02
C ASN A 396 -27.03 15.59 1.29
N TYR A 397 -27.25 15.48 -0.01
CA TYR A 397 -27.92 16.51 -0.81
C TYR A 397 -29.35 16.12 -1.25
N GLN A 398 -29.89 15.03 -0.73
CA GLN A 398 -31.28 14.64 -1.00
C GLN A 398 -32.29 15.68 -0.48
N LYS A 399 -33.42 15.81 -1.17
CA LYS A 399 -34.58 16.60 -0.76
C LYS A 399 -35.75 15.68 -0.42
N ALA A 400 -36.77 16.23 0.25
CA ALA A 400 -37.94 15.47 0.68
C ALA A 400 -38.70 14.81 -0.49
N ASP A 401 -38.63 15.38 -1.69
CA ASP A 401 -39.24 14.84 -2.91
C ASP A 401 -38.39 13.75 -3.60
N GLY A 402 -37.21 13.42 -3.04
CA GLY A 402 -36.29 12.42 -3.58
C GLY A 402 -35.31 12.96 -4.63
N THR A 403 -35.39 14.24 -4.99
CA THR A 403 -34.37 14.88 -5.85
C THR A 403 -33.07 15.08 -5.09
N ILE A 404 -31.96 15.22 -5.82
CA ILE A 404 -30.62 15.44 -5.24
C ILE A 404 -30.09 16.76 -5.77
N GLU A 405 -29.76 17.67 -4.86
CA GLU A 405 -29.11 18.94 -5.20
C GLU A 405 -27.63 18.70 -5.57
N ILE A 406 -27.16 19.34 -6.64
CA ILE A 406 -25.76 19.21 -7.07
C ILE A 406 -24.91 20.23 -6.30
N PRO A 407 -23.81 19.82 -5.64
CA PRO A 407 -22.87 20.75 -5.00
C PRO A 407 -22.41 21.85 -5.95
N GLU A 408 -22.35 23.10 -5.46
CA GLU A 408 -22.05 24.28 -6.29
C GLU A 408 -20.73 24.12 -7.07
N VAL A 409 -19.70 23.60 -6.43
CA VAL A 409 -18.37 23.38 -7.03
C VAL A 409 -18.37 22.41 -8.22
N LEU A 410 -19.40 21.55 -8.32
CA LEU A 410 -19.55 20.59 -9.41
C LEU A 410 -20.35 21.14 -10.59
N LYS A 411 -21.08 22.25 -10.44
CA LYS A 411 -21.94 22.79 -11.50
C LYS A 411 -21.18 23.16 -12.76
N ARG A 412 -19.91 23.57 -12.66
CA ARG A 412 -19.06 23.88 -13.83
C ARG A 412 -18.60 22.64 -14.62
N TYR A 413 -18.68 21.45 -14.03
CA TYR A 413 -18.34 20.16 -14.64
C TYR A 413 -19.57 19.40 -15.13
N MET A 414 -20.75 19.86 -14.73
CA MET A 414 -22.07 19.42 -15.21
C MET A 414 -22.68 20.55 -16.05
#